data_AF-A0A7W1LTV4-F1
#
_entry.id   AF-A0A7W1LTV4-F1
#
_cell.length_a   1.000
_cell.length_b   1.000
_cell.length_c   1.000
_cell.angle_alpha   90.00
_cell.angle_beta   90.00
_cell.angle_gamma   90.00
#
_symmetry.space_group_name_H-M   'P 1'
#
loop_
_entity.id
_entity.type
_entity.pdbx_description
1 polymer ?
#
loop_
_entity_poly.entity_id
_entity_poly.type
_entity_poly.pdbx_seq_one_letter_code
_entity_poly.pdbx_strand_id
1 'polypeptide(L)'
;MRRIPALVLTLLAIIAAVIVDRSRPDDDAVATPFASERETWMPAVSQGPGAVNWYCPGVPADGDDSGGGVVIANTTNAVLTGRYEVLTPDGAVESEVIDLPAYERLEIDVGEIADAPYATVVAELATNGAVVEQRAVDAEGDHVAPCA
;
A
#
# COMPACT_ATOMS: atom_id res chain seq x y z
N MET A 1 -20.41 -30.79 -61.14
CA MET A 1 -19.02 -30.31 -61.09
C MET A 1 -18.85 -28.84 -60.67
N ARG A 2 -19.83 -27.93 -60.87
CA ARG A 2 -19.73 -26.51 -60.46
C ARG A 2 -19.67 -26.21 -58.95
N ARG A 3 -20.02 -27.15 -58.08
CA ARG A 3 -20.00 -26.97 -56.61
C ARG A 3 -18.63 -27.28 -55.98
N ILE A 4 -17.80 -28.05 -56.69
CA ILE A 4 -16.46 -28.44 -56.26
C ILE A 4 -15.53 -27.22 -56.11
N PRO A 5 -15.43 -26.29 -57.10
CA PRO A 5 -14.55 -25.12 -56.95
C PRO A 5 -15.00 -24.19 -55.81
N ALA A 6 -16.32 -24.03 -55.61
CA ALA A 6 -16.85 -23.25 -54.50
C ALA A 6 -16.47 -23.87 -53.15
N LEU A 7 -16.61 -25.20 -53.02
CA LEU A 7 -16.29 -25.92 -51.78
C LEU A 7 -14.80 -25.87 -51.47
N VAL A 8 -13.93 -25.98 -52.48
CA VAL A 8 -12.47 -25.85 -52.33
C VAL A 8 -12.10 -24.43 -51.89
N LEU A 9 -12.70 -23.40 -52.48
CA LEU A 9 -12.45 -22.01 -52.08
C LEU A 9 -12.90 -21.74 -50.64
N THR A 10 -14.06 -22.26 -50.24
CA THR A 10 -14.54 -22.12 -48.85
C THR A 10 -13.59 -22.82 -47.88
N LEU A 11 -13.12 -24.03 -48.19
CA LEU A 11 -12.18 -24.77 -47.35
C LEU A 11 -10.84 -24.03 -47.23
N LEU A 12 -10.31 -23.50 -48.33
CA LEU A 12 -9.09 -22.70 -48.33
C LEU A 12 -9.24 -21.42 -47.49
N ALA A 13 -10.39 -20.75 -47.57
CA ALA A 13 -10.67 -19.56 -46.76
C ALA A 13 -10.71 -19.87 -45.26
N ILE A 14 -11.33 -20.99 -44.86
CA ILE A 14 -11.37 -21.43 -43.46
C ILE A 14 -9.97 -21.76 -42.95
N ILE A 15 -9.19 -22.52 -43.74
CA ILE A 15 -7.81 -22.88 -43.37
C ILE A 15 -6.95 -21.63 -43.21
N ALA A 16 -7.06 -20.67 -44.14
CA ALA A 16 -6.34 -19.40 -44.05
C ALA A 16 -6.73 -18.61 -42.79
N ALA A 17 -8.02 -18.54 -42.46
CA ALA A 17 -8.51 -17.87 -41.26
C ALA A 17 -7.94 -18.49 -39.96
N VAL A 18 -7.89 -19.83 -39.88
CA VAL A 18 -7.33 -20.55 -38.73
C VAL A 18 -5.83 -20.29 -38.58
N ILE A 19 -5.08 -20.28 -39.69
CA ILE A 19 -3.65 -20.01 -39.67
C ILE A 19 -3.37 -18.58 -39.18
N VAL A 20 -4.14 -17.60 -39.67
CA VAL A 20 -4.01 -16.20 -39.23
C VAL A 20 -4.31 -16.07 -37.73
N ASP A 21 -5.38 -16.71 -37.25
CA ASP A 21 -5.76 -16.67 -35.84
C ASP A 21 -4.67 -17.25 -34.93
N ARG A 22 -4.09 -18.40 -35.30
CA ARG A 22 -2.99 -19.04 -34.56
C ARG A 22 -1.66 -18.29 -34.64
N SER A 23 -1.50 -17.39 -35.60
CA SER A 23 -0.26 -16.63 -35.80
C SER A 23 -0.31 -15.27 -35.13
N ARG A 24 -1.45 -14.88 -34.55
CA ARG A 24 -1.49 -13.73 -33.66
C ARG A 24 -0.71 -14.11 -32.40
N PRO A 25 0.33 -13.33 -32.02
CA PRO A 25 0.83 -13.37 -30.66
C PRO A 25 -0.38 -13.24 -29.73
N ASP A 26 -0.36 -13.90 -28.57
CA ASP A 26 -1.36 -13.67 -27.53
C ASP A 26 -1.33 -12.17 -27.19
N ASP A 27 -2.18 -11.37 -27.85
CA ASP A 27 -2.49 -10.00 -27.45
C ASP A 27 -3.13 -10.17 -26.09
N ASP A 28 -2.32 -9.92 -25.08
CA ASP A 28 -2.56 -9.95 -23.65
C ASP A 28 -3.98 -10.34 -23.29
N ALA A 29 -4.11 -11.48 -22.62
CA ALA A 29 -5.27 -11.75 -21.79
C ALA A 29 -5.51 -10.51 -20.92
N VAL A 30 -6.42 -9.63 -21.37
CA VAL A 30 -6.96 -8.56 -20.58
C VAL A 30 -7.66 -9.30 -19.47
N ALA A 31 -6.95 -9.43 -18.35
CA ALA A 31 -7.51 -9.95 -17.12
C ALA A 31 -8.76 -9.10 -16.89
N THR A 32 -9.92 -9.69 -17.18
CA THR A 32 -11.20 -9.03 -16.96
C THR A 32 -11.22 -8.71 -15.47
N PRO A 33 -11.17 -7.43 -15.06
CA PRO A 33 -11.14 -7.11 -13.65
C PRO A 33 -12.56 -7.22 -13.12
N PHE A 34 -13.10 -8.43 -13.03
CA PHE A 34 -14.34 -8.71 -12.29
C PHE A 34 -14.13 -8.65 -10.77
N ALA A 35 -12.91 -8.34 -10.34
CA ALA A 35 -12.56 -7.94 -8.98
C ALA A 35 -11.67 -6.68 -9.06
N SER A 36 -12.26 -5.55 -9.41
CA SER A 36 -11.67 -4.25 -9.05
C SER A 36 -11.91 -4.03 -7.56
N GLU A 37 -11.18 -4.74 -6.70
CA GLU A 37 -11.15 -4.50 -5.24
C GLU A 37 -10.34 -3.23 -4.90
N ARG A 38 -10.56 -2.15 -5.64
CA ARG A 38 -10.02 -0.83 -5.30
C ARG A 38 -11.08 0.25 -5.42
N GLU A 39 -12.24 0.02 -4.81
CA GLU A 39 -12.76 1.10 -3.98
C GLU A 39 -11.87 1.10 -2.74
N THR A 40 -10.73 1.79 -2.85
CA THR A 40 -9.77 2.04 -1.78
C THR A 40 -10.46 2.95 -0.77
N TRP A 41 -11.35 2.40 0.04
CA TRP A 41 -12.01 3.10 1.14
C TRP A 41 -11.06 3.32 2.32
N MET A 42 -9.91 2.62 2.32
CA MET A 42 -8.76 2.81 3.20
C MET A 42 -7.54 3.18 2.34
N PRO A 43 -6.68 4.10 2.76
CA PRO A 43 -5.42 4.38 2.07
C PRO A 43 -4.65 3.09 1.77
N ALA A 44 -4.18 2.94 0.54
CA ALA A 44 -3.44 1.75 0.12
C ALA A 44 -2.29 2.14 -0.81
N VAL A 45 -1.12 1.60 -0.51
CA VAL A 45 0.09 1.79 -1.31
C VAL A 45 0.43 0.47 -2.00
N SER A 46 0.57 0.49 -3.32
CA SER A 46 1.05 -0.68 -4.06
C SER A 46 2.50 -0.98 -3.70
N GLN A 47 2.87 -2.25 -3.59
CA GLN A 47 4.25 -2.69 -3.33
C GLN A 47 5.16 -2.51 -4.58
N GLY A 48 6.47 -2.26 -4.39
CA GLY A 48 7.43 -1.87 -5.42
C GLY A 48 8.54 -0.87 -5.00
N PRO A 49 9.35 -0.39 -5.96
CA PRO A 49 10.32 0.66 -5.71
C PRO A 49 9.66 2.04 -5.67
N GLY A 50 10.13 2.92 -4.79
CA GLY A 50 9.68 4.33 -4.73
C GLY A 50 9.45 4.80 -3.30
N ALA A 51 9.84 6.05 -3.04
CA ALA A 51 9.60 6.67 -1.74
C ALA A 51 8.09 6.88 -1.53
N VAL A 52 7.64 6.62 -0.32
CA VAL A 52 6.26 6.83 0.11
C VAL A 52 6.23 7.59 1.43
N ASN A 53 5.22 8.44 1.58
CA ASN A 53 4.95 9.14 2.82
C ASN A 53 3.68 8.58 3.44
N TRP A 54 3.72 8.31 4.74
CA TRP A 54 2.57 7.96 5.54
C TRP A 54 2.24 9.10 6.48
N TYR A 55 0.97 9.46 6.55
CA TYR A 55 0.45 10.50 7.43
C TYR A 55 -0.53 9.88 8.44
N CYS A 56 -0.12 9.87 9.71
CA CYS A 56 -0.96 9.43 10.83
C CYS A 56 -1.62 10.67 11.47
N PRO A 57 -2.91 10.95 11.20
CA PRO A 57 -3.55 12.25 11.47
C PRO A 57 -3.47 12.70 12.92
N GLY A 58 -3.48 11.77 13.87
CA GLY A 58 -3.20 12.13 15.25
C GLY A 58 -3.66 11.09 16.26
N VAL A 59 -2.92 11.03 17.35
CA VAL A 59 -3.22 10.23 18.55
C VAL A 59 -3.06 11.11 19.79
N PRO A 60 -3.74 10.79 20.92
CA PRO A 60 -3.52 11.46 22.20
C PRO A 60 -2.04 11.42 22.60
N ALA A 61 -1.54 12.52 23.17
CA ALA A 61 -0.12 12.69 23.50
C ALA A 61 0.09 13.49 24.80
N ASP A 62 -0.91 13.53 25.67
CA ASP A 62 -0.86 14.21 26.96
C ASP A 62 -0.43 13.27 28.10
N GLY A 63 -0.31 11.97 27.83
CA GLY A 63 0.28 10.98 28.75
C GLY A 63 -0.54 10.69 30.01
N ASP A 64 -1.78 11.19 30.08
CA ASP A 64 -2.73 10.95 31.16
C ASP A 64 -3.40 9.55 31.00
N ASP A 65 -4.70 9.44 31.26
CA ASP A 65 -5.48 8.19 31.14
C ASP A 65 -5.70 7.73 29.67
N SER A 66 -5.13 8.47 28.70
CA SER A 66 -5.14 8.13 27.28
C SER A 66 -3.74 8.20 26.68
N GLY A 67 -3.40 7.20 25.86
CA GLY A 67 -2.12 7.06 25.18
C GLY A 67 -2.29 6.97 23.67
N GLY A 68 -1.19 7.16 22.96
CA GLY A 68 -1.19 7.20 21.51
C GLY A 68 0.13 6.70 20.95
N GLY A 69 0.07 5.91 19.89
CA GLY A 69 1.26 5.37 19.25
C GLY A 69 1.10 5.16 17.75
N VAL A 70 2.23 5.01 17.07
CA VAL A 70 2.29 4.64 15.66
C VAL A 70 3.13 3.39 15.50
N VAL A 71 2.68 2.47 14.67
CA VAL A 71 3.41 1.26 14.32
C VAL A 71 3.72 1.25 12.85
N ILE A 72 5.01 1.08 12.54
CA ILE A 72 5.53 0.88 11.18
C ILE A 72 5.96 -0.57 11.06
N ALA A 73 5.29 -1.34 10.22
CA ALA A 73 5.60 -2.76 9.98
C ALA A 73 6.26 -2.94 8.62
N ASN A 74 7.47 -3.49 8.58
CA ASN A 74 8.15 -3.86 7.35
C ASN A 74 7.62 -5.20 6.84
N THR A 75 6.94 -5.22 5.70
CA THR A 75 6.38 -6.45 5.12
C THR A 75 7.31 -7.13 4.12
N THR A 76 8.52 -6.60 3.93
CA THR A 76 9.49 -7.09 2.94
C THR A 76 10.58 -7.98 3.56
N ASN A 77 11.30 -8.66 2.68
CA ASN A 77 12.50 -9.44 3.02
C ASN A 77 13.80 -8.60 3.04
N ALA A 78 13.70 -7.27 2.95
CA ALA A 78 14.84 -6.36 2.95
C ALA A 78 14.74 -5.39 4.12
N VAL A 79 15.84 -4.72 4.45
CA VAL A 79 15.83 -3.60 5.40
C VAL A 79 14.99 -2.46 4.81
N LEU A 80 14.06 -1.95 5.61
CA LEU A 80 13.29 -0.76 5.32
C LEU A 80 14.01 0.45 5.92
N THR A 81 14.35 1.42 5.08
CA THR A 81 14.98 2.67 5.50
C THR A 81 14.05 3.86 5.32
N GLY A 82 14.22 4.89 6.14
CA GLY A 82 13.39 6.08 6.09
C GLY A 82 13.66 7.06 7.22
N ARG A 83 12.68 7.90 7.52
CA ARG A 83 12.60 8.69 8.74
C ARG A 83 11.16 8.76 9.21
N TYR A 84 10.95 9.06 10.49
CA TYR A 84 9.69 9.62 10.95
C TYR A 84 9.90 11.00 11.59
N GLU A 85 8.82 11.76 11.68
CA GLU A 85 8.74 13.04 12.39
C GLU A 85 7.46 13.06 13.23
N VAL A 86 7.59 13.50 14.48
CA VAL A 86 6.46 13.71 15.40
C VAL A 86 6.16 15.20 15.46
N LEU A 87 4.92 15.56 15.14
CA LEU A 87 4.43 16.92 14.99
C LEU A 87 3.34 17.21 16.03
N THR A 88 3.51 18.30 16.77
CA THR A 88 2.51 18.86 17.69
C THR A 88 1.94 20.15 17.10
N PRO A 89 0.89 20.75 17.70
CA PRO A 89 0.41 22.08 17.30
C PRO A 89 1.47 23.18 17.32
N ASP A 90 2.49 23.05 18.19
CA ASP A 90 3.59 24.00 18.33
C ASP A 90 4.76 23.73 17.36
N GLY A 91 4.72 22.60 16.65
CA GLY A 91 5.70 22.21 15.64
C GLY A 91 6.28 20.81 15.85
N ALA A 92 7.33 20.51 15.09
CA ALA A 92 8.05 19.24 15.18
C ALA A 92 8.80 19.13 16.51
N VAL A 93 8.65 18.00 17.18
CA VAL A 93 9.30 17.71 18.47
C VAL A 93 10.34 16.59 18.35
N GLU A 94 10.23 15.71 17.36
CA GLU A 94 11.18 14.65 17.09
C GLU A 94 11.32 14.38 15.59
N SER A 95 12.53 14.03 15.14
CA SER A 95 12.78 13.44 13.83
C SER A 95 13.88 12.38 13.92
N GLU A 96 13.54 11.14 13.60
CA GLU A 96 14.46 10.00 13.73
C GLU A 96 14.56 9.20 12.43
N VAL A 97 15.75 8.65 12.18
CA VAL A 97 16.04 7.79 11.02
C VAL A 97 15.60 6.36 11.32
N ILE A 98 14.96 5.73 10.35
CA ILE A 98 14.51 4.35 10.43
C ILE A 98 15.52 3.45 9.71
N ASP A 99 15.98 2.41 10.41
CA ASP A 99 16.64 1.23 9.86
C ASP A 99 15.94 -0.01 10.44
N LEU A 100 14.84 -0.42 9.79
CA LEU A 100 13.94 -1.45 10.28
C LEU A 100 14.22 -2.78 9.55
N PRO A 101 14.66 -3.84 10.24
CA PRO A 101 14.95 -5.12 9.60
C PRO A 101 13.75 -5.75 8.90
N ALA A 102 14.05 -6.73 8.04
CA ALA A 102 13.03 -7.50 7.33
C ALA A 102 12.03 -8.14 8.30
N TYR A 103 10.73 -8.00 8.00
CA TYR A 103 9.63 -8.57 8.79
C TYR A 103 9.51 -8.11 10.25
N GLU A 104 10.21 -7.04 10.63
CA GLU A 104 10.12 -6.42 11.96
C GLU A 104 9.12 -5.26 11.99
N ARG A 105 8.81 -4.79 13.21
CA ARG A 105 8.00 -3.59 13.43
C ARG A 105 8.72 -2.60 14.35
N LEU A 106 8.52 -1.31 14.08
CA LEU A 106 8.88 -0.21 14.95
C LEU A 106 7.60 0.32 15.62
N GLU A 107 7.63 0.46 16.93
CA GLU A 107 6.55 1.07 17.72
C GLU A 107 7.05 2.41 18.25
N ILE A 108 6.30 3.47 17.97
CA ILE A 108 6.59 4.85 18.37
C ILE A 108 5.53 5.21 19.42
N ASP A 109 5.94 5.37 20.67
CA ASP A 109 5.07 5.84 21.75
C ASP A 109 5.04 7.37 21.74
N VAL A 110 3.96 7.92 21.18
CA VAL A 110 3.85 9.37 20.99
C VAL A 110 3.69 10.09 22.32
N GLY A 111 3.10 9.45 23.34
CA GLY A 111 2.94 10.03 24.68
C GLY A 111 4.25 10.14 25.45
N GLU A 112 5.27 9.34 25.11
CA GLU A 112 6.62 9.51 25.67
C GLU A 112 7.43 10.62 24.97
N ILE A 113 7.04 10.99 23.74
CA ILE A 113 7.80 11.91 22.88
C ILE A 113 7.25 13.34 22.94
N ALA A 114 5.93 13.48 22.89
CA ALA A 114 5.24 14.76 22.82
C ALA A 114 4.50 15.05 24.13
N ASP A 115 4.43 16.34 24.49
CA ASP A 115 3.58 16.85 25.57
C ASP A 115 2.58 17.83 24.94
N ALA A 116 1.49 17.28 24.41
CA ALA A 116 0.45 18.03 23.71
C ALA A 116 -0.88 17.26 23.71
N PRO A 117 -2.04 17.92 23.53
CA PRO A 117 -3.34 17.21 23.49
C PRO A 117 -3.42 16.13 22.40
N TYR A 118 -2.64 16.29 21.33
CA TYR A 118 -2.49 15.30 20.27
C TYR A 118 -1.17 15.53 19.53
N ALA A 119 -0.63 14.48 18.93
CA ALA A 119 0.46 14.59 17.96
C ALA A 119 0.20 13.76 16.71
N THR A 120 0.69 14.27 15.59
CA THR A 120 0.67 13.65 14.26
C THR A 120 2.04 13.02 14.01
N VAL A 121 2.07 11.88 13.33
CA VAL A 121 3.34 11.27 12.87
C VAL A 121 3.36 11.25 11.35
N VAL A 122 4.48 11.68 10.77
CA VAL A 122 4.77 11.56 9.34
C VAL A 122 5.93 10.61 9.17
N ALA A 123 5.76 9.55 8.39
CA ALA A 123 6.84 8.61 8.07
C ALA A 123 7.19 8.67 6.58
N GLU A 124 8.42 9.03 6.27
CA GLU A 124 8.98 9.04 4.92
C GLU A 124 9.83 7.78 4.72
N LEU A 125 9.34 6.85 3.91
CA LEU A 125 9.98 5.55 3.70
C LEU A 125 10.58 5.48 2.29
N ALA A 126 11.77 4.90 2.16
CA ALA A 126 12.48 4.79 0.89
C ALA A 126 11.83 3.79 -0.10
N THR A 127 11.00 2.88 0.42
CA THR A 127 10.26 1.89 -0.35
C THR A 127 8.82 1.82 0.15
N ASN A 128 7.91 1.34 -0.69
CA ASN A 128 6.50 1.17 -0.36
C ASN A 128 6.18 -0.20 0.29
N GLY A 129 7.19 -0.81 0.90
CA GLY A 129 7.15 -2.16 1.46
C GLY A 129 6.66 -2.25 2.91
N ALA A 130 5.95 -1.23 3.38
CA ALA A 130 5.55 -1.11 4.77
C ALA A 130 4.06 -0.84 4.89
N VAL A 131 3.51 -1.15 6.05
CA VAL A 131 2.19 -0.71 6.48
C VAL A 131 2.36 0.12 7.75
N VAL A 132 1.65 1.24 7.82
CA VAL A 132 1.69 2.14 8.97
C VAL A 132 0.30 2.28 9.56
N GLU A 133 0.18 2.11 10.87
CA GLU A 133 -1.06 2.27 11.61
C GLU A 133 -0.85 3.17 12.82
N GLN A 134 -1.91 3.87 13.20
CA GLN A 134 -1.99 4.60 14.45
C GLN A 134 -2.86 3.85 15.44
N ARG A 135 -2.50 3.95 16.71
CA ARG A 135 -3.23 3.37 17.85
C ARG A 135 -3.52 4.47 18.85
N ALA A 136 -4.78 4.63 19.21
CA ALA A 136 -5.17 5.42 20.38
C ALA A 136 -5.67 4.44 21.45
N VAL A 137 -5.24 4.65 22.68
CA VAL A 137 -5.52 3.81 23.83
C VAL A 137 -6.21 4.69 24.87
N ASP A 138 -7.33 4.24 25.41
CA ASP A 138 -7.99 4.88 26.53
C ASP A 138 -8.57 3.83 27.50
N ALA A 139 -9.14 4.28 28.62
CA ALA A 139 -9.72 3.40 29.63
C ALA A 139 -10.98 2.64 29.14
N GLU A 140 -11.63 3.14 28.09
CA GLU A 140 -12.83 2.57 27.49
C GLU A 140 -12.52 1.59 26.34
N GLY A 141 -11.31 1.66 25.75
CA GLY A 141 -10.78 0.69 24.80
C GLY A 141 -9.69 1.22 23.87
N ASP A 142 -9.28 0.36 22.93
CA ASP A 142 -8.23 0.67 21.96
C ASP A 142 -8.85 0.91 20.57
N HIS A 143 -8.35 1.95 19.90
CA HIS A 143 -8.72 2.31 18.53
C HIS A 143 -7.51 2.19 17.62
N VAL A 144 -7.65 1.42 16.53
CA VAL A 144 -6.59 1.24 15.52
C VAL A 144 -7.09 1.68 14.16
N ALA A 145 -6.28 2.46 13.44
CA ALA A 145 -6.58 2.92 12.09
C ALA A 145 -5.32 2.91 11.21
N PRO A 146 -5.43 2.57 9.91
CA PRO A 146 -4.32 2.74 8.99
C PRO A 146 -4.00 4.23 8.82
N CYS A 147 -2.72 4.55 8.61
CA CYS A 147 -2.30 5.88 8.21
C CYS A 147 -2.48 6.08 6.70
N ALA A 148 -2.46 7.34 6.24
CA ALA A 148 -2.75 7.74 4.85
C ALA A 148 -1.51 7.86 3.97
#